data_AF-A0A8T4J516-F1
#
_entry.id   AF-A0A8T4J516-F1
#
_cell.length_a   1.000
_cell.length_b   1.000
_cell.length_c   1.000
_cell.angle_alpha   90.00
_cell.angle_beta   90.00
_cell.angle_gamma   90.00
#
_symmetry.space_group_name_H-M   'P 1'
#
loop_
_entity.id
_entity.type
_entity.pdbx_description
1 polymer ?
#
loop_
_entity_poly.entity_id
_entity_poly.type
_entity_poly.pdbx_seq_one_letter_code
_entity_poly.pdbx_strand_id
1 'polypeptide(L)'
;DGGEGGGEAPPLRPERWRADCLATATTHDLPSTAARLSGEHVALRHRLGLLARPLAHEQAAAATETDEWLAFFGRLGLLSCGTASGEEDAVKAVYRFLARTPSRMIGVWLPDALGDRRPQNLPGTWDQYPNWRLPVADASGRPVSLEELAATPRVHELFADLRTALAED
;
A
#
# COMPACT_ATOMS: atom_id res chain seq x y z
N ASP A 1 25.56 -27.66 -1.88
CA ASP A 1 26.30 -26.91 -0.86
C ASP A 1 26.04 -25.44 -1.15
N GLY A 2 25.04 -24.78 -0.60
CA GLY A 2 24.66 -24.67 0.81
C GLY A 2 24.53 -23.16 1.04
N GLY A 3 23.34 -22.60 0.83
CA GLY A 3 23.13 -21.15 0.79
C GLY A 3 21.66 -20.76 0.90
N GLU A 4 20.98 -21.27 1.92
CA GLU A 4 19.73 -20.68 2.41
C GLU A 4 20.07 -19.39 3.16
N GLY A 5 20.27 -18.31 2.40
CA GLY A 5 20.20 -16.95 2.91
C GLY A 5 18.77 -16.45 2.73
N GLY A 6 17.95 -16.57 3.78
CA GLY A 6 16.56 -16.06 3.82
C GLY A 6 16.48 -14.53 3.84
N GLY A 7 17.19 -13.86 2.94
CA GLY A 7 16.94 -12.47 2.60
C GLY A 7 15.83 -12.44 1.55
N GLU A 8 14.75 -11.74 1.83
CA GLU A 8 13.69 -11.52 0.86
C GLU A 8 14.29 -10.86 -0.39
N ALA A 9 13.95 -11.37 -1.57
CA ALA A 9 14.53 -10.85 -2.80
C ALA A 9 14.15 -9.37 -2.97
N PRO A 10 15.07 -8.51 -3.44
CA PRO A 10 14.78 -7.09 -3.58
C PRO A 10 13.58 -6.87 -4.54
N PRO A 11 12.85 -5.76 -4.39
CA PRO A 11 11.77 -5.39 -5.31
C PRO A 11 12.15 -5.56 -6.78
N LEU A 12 11.30 -6.25 -7.54
CA LEU A 12 11.50 -6.39 -8.99
C LEU A 12 11.40 -5.03 -9.66
N ARG A 13 12.30 -4.75 -10.59
CA ARG A 13 12.20 -3.57 -11.47
C ARG A 13 10.90 -3.61 -12.28
N PRO A 14 10.26 -2.47 -12.58
CA PRO A 14 8.96 -2.43 -13.25
C PRO A 14 8.94 -3.26 -14.54
N GLU A 15 10.00 -3.19 -15.35
CA GLU A 15 10.11 -3.84 -16.66
C GLU A 15 10.21 -5.37 -16.56
N ARG A 16 10.43 -5.90 -15.35
CA ARG A 16 10.53 -7.34 -15.07
C ARG A 16 9.19 -7.96 -14.64
N TRP A 17 8.15 -7.15 -14.47
CA TRP A 17 6.81 -7.64 -14.17
C TRP A 17 6.19 -8.32 -15.42
N ARG A 18 5.21 -9.18 -15.18
CA ARG A 18 4.49 -9.87 -16.27
C ARG A 18 3.59 -8.89 -17.01
N ALA A 19 3.51 -8.99 -18.33
CA ALA A 19 2.65 -8.11 -19.12
C ALA A 19 1.15 -8.48 -19.01
N ASP A 20 0.79 -9.74 -19.22
CA ASP A 20 -0.61 -10.20 -19.18
C ASP A 20 -1.09 -10.45 -17.73
N CYS A 21 -1.11 -9.40 -16.90
CA CYS A 21 -1.66 -9.44 -15.55
C CYS A 21 -2.41 -8.15 -15.16
N LEU A 22 -3.14 -8.26 -14.04
CA LEU A 22 -3.61 -7.14 -13.25
C LEU A 22 -2.59 -6.86 -12.14
N ALA A 23 -2.01 -5.66 -12.12
CA ALA A 23 -1.11 -5.21 -11.07
C ALA A 23 -1.88 -4.43 -10.00
N THR A 24 -1.66 -4.76 -8.73
CA THR A 24 -2.30 -4.10 -7.58
C THR A 24 -1.29 -3.86 -6.48
N ALA A 25 -1.39 -2.73 -5.79
CA ALA A 25 -0.56 -2.42 -4.61
C ALA A 25 -0.88 -3.33 -3.41
N THR A 26 -2.14 -3.69 -3.28
CA THR A 26 -2.68 -4.47 -2.17
C THR A 26 -3.96 -5.20 -2.60
N THR A 27 -4.52 -6.00 -1.70
CA THR A 27 -5.78 -6.73 -1.89
C THR A 27 -6.69 -6.52 -0.67
N HIS A 28 -7.90 -7.06 -0.72
CA HIS A 28 -8.84 -6.98 0.41
C HIS A 28 -8.37 -7.74 1.67
N ASP A 29 -7.44 -8.69 1.51
CA ASP A 29 -6.84 -9.50 2.59
C ASP A 29 -5.55 -8.88 3.18
N LEU A 30 -5.02 -7.85 2.51
CA LEU A 30 -3.78 -7.19 2.88
C LEU A 30 -4.07 -5.80 3.46
N PRO A 31 -3.15 -5.25 4.28
CA PRO A 31 -3.28 -3.88 4.74
C PRO A 31 -3.31 -2.91 3.57
N SER A 32 -4.01 -1.78 3.73
CA SER A 32 -3.89 -0.68 2.78
C SER A 32 -2.45 -0.19 2.72
N THR A 33 -2.09 0.48 1.63
CA THR A 33 -0.75 1.04 1.44
C THR A 33 -0.43 2.01 2.58
N ALA A 34 -1.38 2.85 2.96
CA ALA A 34 -1.25 3.75 4.11
C ALA A 34 -0.94 3.02 5.43
N ALA A 35 -1.63 1.90 5.70
CA ALA A 35 -1.40 1.10 6.90
C ALA A 35 -0.08 0.33 6.87
N ARG A 36 0.41 -0.04 5.68
CA ARG A 36 1.74 -0.62 5.50
C ARG A 36 2.82 0.41 5.83
N LEU A 37 2.73 1.60 5.21
CA LEU A 37 3.66 2.71 5.41
C LEU A 37 3.76 3.16 6.87
N SER A 38 2.65 3.19 7.62
CA SER A 38 2.66 3.61 9.03
C SER A 38 3.01 2.49 10.02
N GLY A 39 3.07 1.23 9.58
CA GLY A 39 3.23 0.07 10.46
C GLY A 39 2.00 -0.29 11.31
N GLU A 40 0.86 0.41 11.13
CA GLU A 40 -0.36 0.18 11.91
C GLU A 40 -0.93 -1.23 11.74
N HIS A 41 -0.68 -1.87 10.60
CA HIS A 41 -1.04 -3.26 10.36
C HIS A 41 -0.37 -4.23 11.34
N VAL A 42 0.90 -4.00 11.72
CA VAL A 42 1.61 -4.79 12.74
C VAL A 42 1.00 -4.57 14.10
N ALA A 43 0.73 -3.31 14.46
CA ALA A 43 0.11 -2.96 15.73
C ALA A 43 -1.30 -3.57 15.88
N LEU A 44 -2.10 -3.57 14.81
CA LEU A 44 -3.40 -4.23 14.77
C LEU A 44 -3.27 -5.73 15.01
N ARG A 45 -2.41 -6.41 14.26
CA ARG A 45 -2.17 -7.86 14.42
C ARG A 45 -1.69 -8.19 15.82
N HIS A 46 -0.83 -7.36 16.41
CA HIS A 46 -0.37 -7.53 17.79
C HIS A 46 -1.50 -7.45 18.81
N ARG A 47 -2.36 -6.43 18.73
CA ARG A 47 -3.52 -6.27 19.63
C ARG A 47 -4.45 -7.48 19.60
N LEU A 48 -4.51 -8.18 18.47
CA LEU A 48 -5.33 -9.38 18.28
C LEU A 48 -4.59 -10.69 18.57
N GLY A 49 -3.33 -10.65 19.02
CA GLY A 49 -2.54 -11.84 19.34
C GLY A 49 -2.10 -12.65 18.11
N LEU A 50 -2.01 -12.02 16.93
CA LEU A 50 -1.76 -12.69 15.64
C LEU A 50 -0.29 -12.63 15.17
N LEU A 51 0.62 -12.14 16.01
CA LEU A 51 2.05 -12.10 15.69
C LEU A 51 2.73 -13.40 16.13
N ALA A 52 3.54 -13.95 15.23
CA ALA A 52 4.36 -15.14 15.51
C ALA A 52 5.67 -14.79 16.23
N ARG A 53 6.14 -13.55 16.10
CA ARG A 53 7.36 -13.03 16.75
C ARG A 53 7.02 -11.86 17.68
N PRO A 54 7.93 -11.48 18.59
CA PRO A 54 7.77 -10.29 19.42
C PRO A 54 7.45 -9.03 18.61
N LEU A 55 6.59 -8.16 19.15
CA LEU A 55 6.15 -6.92 18.49
C LEU A 55 7.32 -6.10 17.94
N ALA A 56 8.38 -5.92 18.74
CA ALA A 56 9.53 -5.12 18.35
C ALA A 56 10.24 -5.68 17.09
N HIS A 57 10.32 -7.00 16.96
CA HIS A 57 10.92 -7.63 15.77
C HIS A 57 10.04 -7.44 14.54
N GLU A 58 8.72 -7.60 14.67
CA GLU A 58 7.78 -7.40 13.56
C GLU A 58 7.72 -5.93 13.12
N GLN A 59 7.76 -4.99 14.06
CA GLN A 59 7.82 -3.55 13.76
C GLN A 59 9.12 -3.17 13.06
N ALA A 60 10.26 -3.67 13.53
CA ALA A 60 11.55 -3.41 12.89
C ALA A 60 11.59 -3.98 11.47
N ALA A 61 11.09 -5.21 11.27
CA ALA A 61 11.02 -5.82 9.94
C ALA A 61 10.13 -5.02 8.98
N ALA A 62 8.92 -4.63 9.42
CA ALA A 62 8.00 -3.84 8.60
C ALA A 62 8.55 -2.44 8.26
N ALA A 63 9.28 -1.82 9.20
CA ALA A 63 9.95 -0.54 8.97
C ALA A 63 11.08 -0.70 7.93
N THR A 64 11.91 -1.74 8.05
CA THR A 64 12.95 -2.04 7.05
C THR A 64 12.37 -2.29 5.66
N GLU A 65 11.32 -3.10 5.55
CA GLU A 65 10.65 -3.35 4.25
C GLU A 65 10.12 -2.04 3.64
N THR A 66 9.49 -1.19 4.47
CA THR A 66 8.97 0.11 4.03
C THR A 66 10.10 1.03 3.55
N ASP A 67 11.19 1.13 4.30
CA ASP A 67 12.35 1.95 3.93
C ASP A 67 13.00 1.47 2.63
N GLU A 68 13.08 0.15 2.42
CA GLU A 68 13.61 -0.44 1.19
C GLU A 68 12.78 -0.08 -0.04
N TRP A 69 11.44 -0.15 0.07
CA TRP A 69 10.52 0.26 -0.99
C TRP A 69 10.59 1.76 -1.26
N LEU A 70 10.59 2.61 -0.21
CA LEU A 70 10.70 4.06 -0.38
C LEU A 70 12.05 4.46 -1.02
N ALA A 71 13.15 3.85 -0.57
CA ALA A 71 14.45 4.05 -1.20
C ALA A 71 14.46 3.59 -2.66
N PHE A 72 13.75 2.52 -2.99
CA PHE A 72 13.60 2.04 -4.36
C PHE A 72 12.80 3.01 -5.23
N PHE A 73 11.67 3.52 -4.75
CA PHE A 73 10.92 4.58 -5.43
C PHE A 73 11.75 5.85 -5.62
N GLY A 74 12.55 6.23 -4.62
CA GLY A 74 13.51 7.34 -4.73
C GLY A 74 14.53 7.14 -5.84
N ARG A 75 15.13 5.93 -5.95
CA ARG A 75 16.08 5.60 -7.05
C ARG A 75 15.43 5.64 -8.43
N LEU A 76 14.13 5.36 -8.52
CA LEU A 76 13.36 5.44 -9.76
C LEU A 76 12.82 6.85 -10.05
N GLY A 77 13.05 7.83 -9.16
CA GLY A 77 12.53 9.19 -9.28
C GLY A 77 11.01 9.28 -9.17
N LEU A 78 10.39 8.36 -8.40
CA LEU A 78 8.93 8.27 -8.27
C LEU A 78 8.36 9.04 -7.07
N LEU A 79 9.24 9.48 -6.16
CA LEU A 79 8.89 10.34 -5.03
C LEU A 79 9.14 11.80 -5.40
N SER A 80 8.31 12.70 -4.88
CA SER A 80 8.45 14.14 -5.12
C SER A 80 9.67 14.70 -4.35
N CYS A 81 10.48 15.54 -5.00
CA CYS A 81 11.62 16.20 -4.33
C CYS A 81 11.14 17.32 -3.37
N GLY A 82 11.27 17.12 -2.05
CA GLY A 82 10.97 18.18 -1.06
C GLY A 82 10.71 17.66 0.37
N THR A 83 10.58 18.56 1.34
CA THR A 83 10.41 18.29 2.79
C THR A 83 9.03 17.73 3.18
N ALA A 84 8.27 17.21 2.21
CA ALA A 84 6.91 16.70 2.40
C ALA A 84 6.69 15.37 1.68
N SER A 85 7.61 14.40 1.79
CA SER A 85 7.31 13.00 1.43
C SER A 85 6.36 12.40 2.48
N GLY A 86 5.12 12.89 2.47
CA GLY A 86 4.05 12.37 3.32
C GLY A 86 3.53 11.04 2.79
N GLU A 87 2.68 10.40 3.59
CA GLU A 87 1.95 9.17 3.21
C GLU A 87 1.35 9.26 1.79
N GLU A 88 0.76 10.39 1.43
CA GLU A 88 0.14 10.60 0.10
C GLU A 88 1.13 10.53 -1.06
N ASP A 89 2.33 11.09 -0.91
CA ASP A 89 3.35 11.03 -1.97
C ASP A 89 3.90 9.60 -2.10
N ALA A 90 4.08 8.90 -0.99
CA ALA A 90 4.45 7.49 -1.00
C ALA A 90 3.37 6.61 -1.65
N VAL A 91 2.10 6.85 -1.37
CA VAL A 91 0.97 6.18 -2.04
C VAL A 91 0.97 6.48 -3.54
N LYS A 92 1.11 7.76 -3.94
CA LYS A 92 1.24 8.15 -5.35
C LYS A 92 2.43 7.44 -6.02
N ALA A 93 3.59 7.37 -5.36
CA ALA A 93 4.77 6.65 -5.86
C ALA A 93 4.53 5.16 -6.10
N VAL A 94 3.76 4.48 -5.25
CA VAL A 94 3.34 3.10 -5.50
C VAL A 94 2.54 2.99 -6.80
N TYR A 95 1.57 3.87 -7.03
CA TYR A 95 0.76 3.83 -8.25
C TYR A 95 1.54 4.26 -9.50
N ARG A 96 2.45 5.23 -9.39
CA ARG A 96 3.41 5.58 -10.47
C ARG A 96 4.33 4.40 -10.79
N PHE A 97 4.76 3.64 -9.77
CA PHE A 97 5.55 2.42 -9.98
C PHE A 97 4.74 1.37 -10.77
N LEU A 98 3.48 1.13 -10.40
CA LEU A 98 2.61 0.20 -11.14
C LEU A 98 2.39 0.66 -12.59
N ALA A 99 2.28 1.97 -12.82
CA ALA A 99 2.15 2.56 -14.16
C ALA A 99 3.35 2.24 -15.06
N ARG A 100 4.57 2.15 -14.50
CA ARG A 100 5.79 1.78 -15.25
C ARG A 100 5.93 0.29 -15.53
N THR A 101 5.03 -0.55 -15.01
CA THR A 101 5.07 -2.00 -15.30
C THR A 101 4.41 -2.28 -16.66
N PRO A 102 4.81 -3.34 -17.39
CA PRO A 102 4.14 -3.71 -18.64
C PRO A 102 2.74 -4.34 -18.43
N SER A 103 2.18 -4.26 -17.21
CA SER A 103 0.92 -4.90 -16.84
C SER A 103 -0.23 -4.33 -17.65
N ARG A 104 -1.09 -5.18 -18.23
CA ARG A 104 -2.23 -4.72 -19.04
C ARG A 104 -3.26 -3.91 -18.26
N MET A 105 -3.35 -4.12 -16.95
CA MET A 105 -4.32 -3.45 -16.09
C MET A 105 -3.67 -3.11 -14.74
N ILE A 106 -4.11 -1.99 -14.18
CA ILE A 106 -3.76 -1.57 -12.81
C ILE A 106 -5.05 -1.47 -12.01
N GLY A 107 -5.06 -2.09 -10.84
CA GLY A 107 -6.13 -1.96 -9.87
C GLY A 107 -5.76 -0.95 -8.80
N VAL A 108 -6.61 0.07 -8.63
CA VAL A 108 -6.50 1.06 -7.55
C VAL A 108 -7.35 0.62 -6.38
N TRP A 109 -6.73 0.50 -5.20
CA TRP A 109 -7.45 0.18 -3.98
C TRP A 109 -8.05 1.45 -3.39
N LEU A 110 -9.38 1.58 -3.46
CA LEU A 110 -10.09 2.81 -3.11
C LEU A 110 -9.76 3.38 -1.70
N PRO A 111 -9.59 2.54 -0.65
CA PRO A 111 -9.07 2.98 0.65
C PRO A 111 -7.76 3.80 0.60
N ASP A 112 -6.83 3.50 -0.32
CA ASP A 112 -5.58 4.28 -0.43
C ASP A 112 -5.83 5.72 -0.89
N ALA A 113 -6.84 5.92 -1.74
CA ALA A 113 -7.23 7.23 -2.24
C ALA A 113 -7.80 8.14 -1.12
N LEU A 114 -8.25 7.53 -0.01
CA LEU A 114 -8.86 8.21 1.14
C LEU A 114 -7.98 8.15 2.40
N GLY A 115 -6.90 7.36 2.38
CA GLY A 115 -6.02 7.13 3.53
C GLY A 115 -6.63 6.24 4.60
N ASP A 116 -7.63 5.41 4.26
CA ASP A 116 -8.22 4.46 5.20
C ASP A 116 -7.21 3.35 5.51
N ARG A 117 -6.89 3.20 6.80
CA ARG A 117 -5.86 2.29 7.31
C ARG A 117 -6.43 0.98 7.83
N ARG A 118 -7.76 0.83 7.79
CA ARG A 118 -8.45 -0.34 8.33
C ARG A 118 -8.55 -1.41 7.22
N PRO A 119 -7.96 -2.61 7.38
CA PRO A 119 -8.09 -3.67 6.39
C PRO A 119 -9.54 -4.16 6.29
N GLN A 120 -9.98 -4.58 5.10
CA GLN A 120 -11.34 -5.08 4.92
C GLN A 120 -11.53 -6.48 5.50
N ASN A 121 -10.50 -7.31 5.34
CA ASN A 121 -10.41 -8.64 5.92
C ASN A 121 -9.05 -8.82 6.59
N LEU A 122 -9.05 -9.49 7.74
CA LEU A 122 -7.84 -9.91 8.43
C LEU A 122 -7.82 -11.44 8.51
N PRO A 123 -7.14 -12.12 7.57
CA PRO A 123 -7.07 -13.57 7.55
C PRO A 123 -6.60 -14.16 8.88
N GLY A 124 -7.22 -15.27 9.29
CA GLY A 124 -6.95 -15.91 10.58
C GLY A 124 -7.78 -15.34 11.75
N THR A 125 -8.76 -14.48 11.48
CA THR A 125 -9.72 -13.99 12.48
C THR A 125 -11.15 -14.40 12.11
N TRP A 126 -12.02 -14.50 13.13
CA TRP A 126 -13.44 -14.77 12.97
C TRP A 126 -14.30 -13.76 13.76
N ASP A 127 -14.12 -13.67 15.08
CA ASP A 127 -14.85 -12.74 15.98
C ASP A 127 -13.99 -11.57 16.46
N GLN A 128 -12.68 -11.64 16.24
CA GLN A 128 -11.72 -10.67 16.77
C GLN A 128 -11.66 -9.36 15.96
N TYR A 129 -12.10 -9.40 14.70
CA TYR A 129 -12.11 -8.25 13.79
C TYR A 129 -13.42 -8.21 13.00
N PRO A 130 -14.00 -7.02 12.72
CA PRO A 130 -15.22 -6.90 11.94
C PRO A 130 -14.95 -7.10 10.43
N ASN A 131 -14.44 -8.28 10.05
CA ASN A 131 -14.18 -8.65 8.66
C ASN A 131 -15.42 -8.45 7.81
N TRP A 132 -15.25 -7.90 6.60
CA TRP A 132 -16.31 -7.70 5.60
C TRP A 132 -17.44 -6.76 6.02
N ARG A 133 -17.26 -6.03 7.13
CA ARG A 133 -18.29 -5.15 7.71
C ARG A 133 -17.87 -3.68 7.73
N LEU A 134 -16.65 -3.36 7.31
CA LEU A 134 -16.17 -1.99 7.33
C LEU A 134 -16.61 -1.27 6.06
N PRO A 135 -17.27 -0.10 6.18
CA PRO A 135 -17.46 0.79 5.04
C PRO A 135 -16.14 1.49 4.72
N VAL A 136 -15.98 1.91 3.47
CA VAL A 136 -14.88 2.79 3.07
C VAL A 136 -14.95 4.08 3.89
N ALA A 137 -13.82 4.49 4.47
CA ALA A 137 -13.72 5.70 5.28
C ALA A 137 -12.58 6.63 4.83
N ASP A 138 -12.49 7.78 5.47
CA ASP A 138 -11.31 8.64 5.43
C ASP A 138 -10.22 8.17 6.41
N ALA A 139 -9.09 8.88 6.43
CA ALA A 139 -7.96 8.61 7.31
C ALA A 139 -8.28 8.67 8.82
N SER A 140 -9.39 9.29 9.22
CA SER A 140 -9.85 9.31 10.62
C SER A 140 -10.72 8.10 10.98
N GLY A 141 -11.06 7.27 9.99
CA GLY A 141 -11.97 6.13 10.15
C GLY A 141 -13.45 6.52 10.05
N ARG A 142 -13.77 7.74 9.62
CA ARG A 142 -15.15 8.19 9.38
C ARG A 142 -15.64 7.67 8.02
N PRO A 143 -16.73 6.88 7.97
CA PRO A 143 -17.29 6.40 6.71
C PRO A 143 -17.60 7.56 5.75
N VAL A 144 -17.35 7.35 4.45
CA VAL A 144 -17.61 8.34 3.41
C VAL A 144 -18.70 7.87 2.46
N SER A 145 -19.60 8.76 2.05
CA SER A 145 -20.56 8.48 0.99
C SER A 145 -19.88 8.47 -0.39
N LEU A 146 -20.59 7.98 -1.41
CA LEU A 146 -20.10 8.02 -2.78
C LEU A 146 -19.92 9.47 -3.28
N GLU A 147 -20.82 10.37 -2.92
CA GLU A 147 -20.78 11.79 -3.26
C GLU A 147 -19.60 12.49 -2.58
N GLU A 148 -19.37 12.23 -1.29
CA GLU A 148 -18.20 12.76 -0.57
C GLU A 148 -16.90 12.26 -1.20
N LEU A 149 -16.82 10.95 -1.50
CA LEU A 149 -15.68 10.34 -2.17
C LEU A 149 -15.42 10.98 -3.52
N ALA A 150 -16.46 11.15 -4.35
CA ALA A 150 -16.37 11.77 -5.66
C ALA A 150 -16.01 13.27 -5.60
N ALA A 151 -16.23 13.94 -4.46
CA ALA A 151 -15.85 15.33 -4.24
C ALA A 151 -14.47 15.48 -3.55
N THR A 152 -13.83 14.38 -3.13
CA THR A 152 -12.62 14.44 -2.29
C THR A 152 -11.39 14.86 -3.11
N PRO A 153 -10.71 15.98 -2.77
CA PRO A 153 -9.54 16.47 -3.53
C PRO A 153 -8.41 15.44 -3.65
N ARG A 154 -8.08 14.76 -2.54
CA ARG A 154 -7.04 13.72 -2.48
C ARG A 154 -7.28 12.58 -3.49
N VAL A 155 -8.54 12.18 -3.68
CA VAL A 155 -8.92 11.16 -4.68
C VAL A 155 -8.63 11.67 -6.09
N HIS A 156 -9.06 12.89 -6.42
CA HIS A 156 -8.81 13.50 -7.72
C HIS A 156 -7.33 13.67 -8.02
N GLU A 157 -6.53 14.08 -7.02
CA GLU A 157 -5.09 14.23 -7.18
C GLU A 157 -4.40 12.90 -7.46
N LEU A 158 -4.76 11.82 -6.76
CA LEU A 158 -4.20 10.49 -7.01
C LEU A 158 -4.52 10.02 -8.44
N PHE A 159 -5.77 10.16 -8.89
CA PHE A 159 -6.16 9.74 -10.24
C PHE A 159 -5.60 10.67 -11.33
N ALA A 160 -5.44 11.96 -11.07
CA ALA A 160 -4.74 12.87 -11.98
C ALA A 160 -3.28 12.47 -12.14
N ASP A 161 -2.59 12.19 -11.03
CA ASP A 161 -1.21 11.73 -11.03
C ASP A 161 -1.03 10.40 -11.77
N LEU A 162 -1.88 9.41 -11.49
CA LEU A 162 -1.85 8.12 -12.18
C LEU A 162 -2.14 8.25 -13.68
N ARG A 163 -3.07 9.12 -14.09
CA ARG A 163 -3.32 9.39 -15.52
C ARG A 163 -2.12 9.99 -16.22
N THR A 164 -1.42 10.93 -15.57
CA THR A 164 -0.17 11.49 -16.10
C THR A 164 0.88 10.40 -16.25
N ALA A 165 1.09 9.59 -15.21
CA ALA A 165 2.07 8.49 -15.24
C ALA A 165 1.78 7.46 -16.34
N LEU A 166 0.50 7.17 -16.63
CA LEU A 166 0.09 6.27 -17.72
C LEU A 166 0.20 6.87 -19.12
N ALA A 167 0.31 8.19 -19.23
CA ALA A 167 0.43 8.90 -20.51
C ALA A 167 1.90 9.17 -20.90
N GLU A 168 2.85 8.92 -19.99
CA GLU A 168 4.29 9.11 -20.19
C GLU A 168 5.00 7.91 -20.85
N ASP A 169 4.25 6.87 -21.22
CA ASP A 169 4.68 5.72 -22.05
C ASP A 169 4.41 5.93 -23.55
#